data_AF-Q4DXK4-F1
#
_entry.id   AF-Q4DXK4-F1
#
_cell.length_a   1.000
_cell.length_b   1.000
_cell.length_c   1.000
_cell.angle_alpha   90.00
_cell.angle_beta   90.00
_cell.angle_gamma   90.00
#
_symmetry.space_group_name_H-M   'P 1'
#
loop_
_entity.id
_entity.type
_entity.pdbx_description
1 polymer ?
#
loop_
_entity_poly.entity_id
_entity_poly.type
_entity_poly.pdbx_seq_one_letter_code
_entity_poly.pdbx_strand_id
1 'polypeptide(L)'
;MERVGGAVTSSRHDPASECFPTLTEAATAIMTPEELQNMRRNLTEEKIAHAKYLREHPEIDAIMRCAMRKLLMQRPEDPVGVLLEFFAYGNLQVELQSQGDKKEELERFLSMQKERGMMPVWPP
;
A
#
# COMPACT_ATOMS: atom_id res chain seq x y z
N MET A 1 -19.35 -14.61 -55.92
CA MET A 1 -18.62 -13.35 -55.65
C MET A 1 -18.45 -13.28 -54.14
N GLU A 2 -17.30 -13.71 -53.60
CA GLU A 2 -16.09 -12.87 -53.37
C GLU A 2 -16.39 -11.76 -52.32
N ARG A 3 -15.70 -11.55 -51.18
CA ARG A 3 -14.40 -11.96 -50.59
C ARG A 3 -14.55 -11.82 -49.05
N VAL A 4 -14.05 -12.72 -48.19
CA VAL A 4 -12.66 -12.87 -47.67
C VAL A 4 -12.07 -11.60 -47.04
N GLY A 5 -11.87 -11.67 -45.72
CA GLY A 5 -10.98 -10.83 -44.90
C GLY A 5 -11.14 -11.26 -43.43
N GLY A 6 -10.21 -11.90 -42.73
CA GLY A 6 -8.77 -11.97 -42.89
C GLY A 6 -8.09 -11.12 -41.83
N ALA A 7 -8.03 -11.61 -40.59
CA ALA A 7 -7.13 -11.09 -39.55
C ALA A 7 -6.76 -12.25 -38.61
N VAL A 8 -5.70 -12.95 -39.00
CA VAL A 8 -4.94 -13.88 -38.18
C VAL A 8 -3.79 -13.09 -37.56
N THR A 9 -3.79 -12.94 -36.24
CA THR A 9 -2.59 -12.63 -35.44
C THR A 9 -2.64 -13.58 -34.24
N SER A 10 -2.25 -14.84 -34.42
CA SER A 10 -0.92 -15.35 -34.03
C SER A 10 -0.52 -14.93 -32.61
N SER A 11 -1.28 -15.40 -31.61
CA SER A 11 -0.76 -15.60 -30.27
C SER A 11 -0.10 -16.97 -30.27
N ARG A 12 1.23 -17.00 -30.24
CA ARG A 12 2.00 -18.22 -30.04
C ARG A 12 1.67 -18.74 -28.63
N HIS A 13 0.76 -19.70 -28.56
CA HIS A 13 0.62 -20.58 -27.41
C HIS A 13 1.96 -21.30 -27.21
N ASP A 14 2.59 -21.08 -26.08
CA ASP A 14 3.78 -21.81 -25.65
C ASP A 14 3.29 -23.11 -24.95
N PRO A 15 3.45 -24.30 -25.56
CA PRO A 15 2.93 -25.56 -25.01
C PRO A 15 3.66 -26.02 -23.73
N ALA A 16 4.68 -25.28 -23.28
CA ALA A 16 5.39 -25.53 -22.03
C ALA A 16 4.76 -24.87 -20.79
N SER A 17 3.74 -24.01 -20.95
CA SER A 17 3.11 -23.30 -19.82
C SER A 17 1.98 -24.08 -19.13
N GLU A 18 1.63 -25.30 -19.60
CA GLU A 18 0.51 -26.10 -19.08
C GLU A 18 0.89 -27.07 -17.93
N CYS A 19 2.12 -27.03 -17.42
CA CYS A 19 2.62 -28.07 -16.51
C CYS A 19 2.81 -27.66 -15.04
N PHE A 20 2.31 -26.48 -14.63
CA PHE A 20 2.31 -26.09 -13.22
C PHE A 20 0.87 -26.01 -12.69
N PRO A 21 0.51 -26.84 -11.69
CA PRO A 21 -0.80 -26.77 -11.08
C PRO A 21 -1.01 -25.38 -10.49
N THR A 22 -2.24 -24.89 -10.55
CA THR A 22 -2.59 -23.64 -9.85
C THR A 22 -2.32 -23.81 -8.35
N LEU A 23 -2.05 -22.72 -7.62
CA LEU A 23 -1.87 -22.79 -6.15
C LEU A 23 -3.06 -23.50 -5.48
N THR A 24 -4.27 -23.28 -5.99
CA THR A 24 -5.48 -23.95 -5.51
C THR A 24 -5.44 -25.45 -5.78
N GLU A 25 -5.09 -25.86 -7.01
CA GLU A 25 -5.02 -27.27 -7.40
C GLU A 25 -3.94 -28.03 -6.61
N ALA A 26 -2.75 -27.44 -6.49
CA ALA A 26 -1.65 -27.97 -5.69
C ALA A 26 -2.06 -28.10 -4.21
N ALA A 27 -2.74 -27.08 -3.67
CA ALA A 27 -3.22 -27.13 -2.29
C ALA A 27 -4.29 -28.21 -2.09
N THR A 28 -5.23 -28.38 -3.03
CA THR A 28 -6.25 -29.45 -2.95
C THR A 28 -5.68 -30.86 -3.15
N ALA A 29 -4.53 -31.00 -3.82
CA ALA A 29 -3.86 -32.29 -3.99
C ALA A 29 -3.12 -32.76 -2.72
N ILE A 30 -2.70 -31.82 -1.87
CA ILE A 30 -1.87 -32.10 -0.68
C ILE A 30 -2.70 -32.04 0.61
N MET A 31 -3.67 -31.13 0.68
CA MET A 31 -4.42 -30.82 1.89
C MET A 31 -5.85 -31.32 1.82
N THR A 32 -6.32 -31.82 2.95
CA THR A 32 -7.74 -32.13 3.15
C THR A 32 -8.59 -30.85 3.09
N PRO A 33 -9.89 -30.97 2.78
CA PRO A 33 -10.81 -29.82 2.82
C PRO A 33 -10.84 -29.11 4.17
N GLU A 34 -10.67 -29.85 5.27
CA GLU A 34 -10.60 -29.30 6.63
C GLU A 34 -9.31 -28.50 6.85
N GLU A 35 -8.16 -28.99 6.39
CA GLU A 35 -6.89 -28.25 6.44
C GLU A 35 -6.93 -26.98 5.61
N LEU A 36 -7.53 -27.02 4.42
CA LEU A 36 -7.75 -25.82 3.61
C LEU A 36 -8.67 -24.80 4.29
N GLN A 37 -9.72 -25.27 4.97
CA GLN A 37 -10.61 -24.42 5.74
C GLN A 37 -9.88 -23.79 6.93
N ASN A 38 -9.08 -24.56 7.67
CA ASN A 38 -8.24 -24.08 8.76
C ASN A 38 -7.20 -23.07 8.27
N MET A 39 -6.55 -23.31 7.13
CA MET A 39 -5.64 -22.36 6.52
C MET A 39 -6.33 -21.03 6.18
N ARG A 40 -7.52 -21.08 5.56
CA ARG A 40 -8.30 -19.87 5.26
C ARG A 40 -8.69 -19.10 6.51
N ARG A 41 -9.06 -19.82 7.58
CA ARG A 41 -9.36 -19.23 8.88
C ARG A 41 -8.13 -18.55 9.47
N ASN A 42 -6.99 -19.24 9.52
CA ASN A 42 -5.73 -18.69 10.06
C ASN A 42 -5.28 -17.46 9.27
N LEU A 43 -5.37 -17.49 7.93
CA LEU A 43 -5.06 -16.34 7.09
C LEU A 43 -5.96 -15.13 7.41
N THR A 44 -7.22 -15.37 7.74
CA THR A 44 -8.16 -14.32 8.12
C THR A 44 -7.83 -13.77 9.51
N GLU A 45 -7.54 -14.64 10.47
CA GLU A 45 -7.11 -14.25 11.82
C GLU A 45 -5.82 -13.42 11.77
N GLU A 46 -4.84 -13.82 10.95
CA GLU A 46 -3.58 -13.08 10.76
C GLU A 46 -3.82 -11.70 10.12
N LYS A 47 -4.67 -11.62 9.09
CA LYS A 47 -5.06 -10.34 8.48
C LYS A 47 -5.71 -9.40 9.50
N ILE A 48 -6.54 -9.93 10.40
CA ILE A 48 -7.16 -9.15 11.47
C ILE A 48 -6.09 -8.70 12.48
N ALA A 49 -5.16 -9.57 12.85
CA ALA A 49 -4.06 -9.24 13.76
C ALA A 49 -3.15 -8.14 13.18
N HIS A 50 -2.74 -8.26 11.92
CA HIS A 50 -1.98 -7.23 11.22
C HIS A 50 -2.73 -5.88 11.16
N ALA A 51 -4.03 -5.91 10.86
CA ALA A 51 -4.84 -4.70 10.84
C ALA A 51 -4.97 -4.04 12.22
N LYS A 52 -5.05 -4.84 13.30
CA LYS A 52 -5.02 -4.32 14.68
C LYS A 52 -3.67 -3.70 15.01
N TYR A 53 -2.58 -4.41 14.71
CA TYR A 53 -1.22 -3.90 14.88
C TYR A 53 -1.04 -2.55 14.19
N LEU A 54 -1.41 -2.43 12.91
CA LEU A 54 -1.29 -1.17 12.19
C LEU A 54 -2.15 -0.03 12.77
N ARG A 55 -3.27 -0.32 13.42
CA ARG A 55 -4.10 0.68 14.11
C ARG A 55 -3.52 1.09 15.46
N GLU A 56 -2.86 0.16 16.15
CA GLU A 56 -2.22 0.39 17.44
C GLU A 56 -0.89 1.16 17.30
N HIS A 57 -0.31 1.19 16.10
CA HIS A 57 0.97 1.83 15.79
C HIS A 57 0.81 3.04 14.83
N PRO A 58 0.26 4.18 15.29
CA PRO A 58 0.08 5.39 14.46
C PRO A 58 1.39 5.97 13.91
N GLU A 59 2.52 5.68 14.55
CA GLU A 59 3.86 6.02 14.06
C GLU A 59 4.15 5.39 12.69
N ILE A 60 3.64 4.19 12.41
CA ILE A 60 3.80 3.53 11.12
C ILE A 60 3.05 4.32 10.05
N ASP A 61 1.81 4.71 10.33
CA ASP A 61 1.02 5.55 9.40
C ASP A 61 1.71 6.89 9.12
N ALA A 62 2.26 7.54 10.15
CA ALA A 62 3.01 8.79 10.00
C ALA A 62 4.27 8.62 9.12
N ILE A 63 5.05 7.56 9.33
CA ILE A 63 6.23 7.24 8.51
C ILE A 63 5.78 6.96 7.06
N MET A 64 4.73 6.16 6.86
CA MET A 64 4.22 5.82 5.53
C MET A 64 3.76 7.08 4.78
N ARG A 65 3.10 8.04 5.45
CA ARG A 65 2.77 9.33 4.84
C ARG A 65 4.00 10.12 4.43
N CYS A 66 5.07 10.12 5.23
CA CYS A 66 6.33 10.77 4.86
C CYS A 66 6.98 10.10 3.65
N ALA A 67 7.03 8.78 3.65
CA ALA A 67 7.53 7.98 2.52
C ALA A 67 6.76 8.29 1.22
N MET A 68 5.43 8.27 1.28
CA MET A 68 4.57 8.61 0.14
C MET A 68 4.76 10.06 -0.33
N ARG A 69 4.88 11.02 0.60
CA ARG A 69 5.18 12.41 0.27
C ARG A 69 6.51 12.53 -0.46
N LYS A 70 7.56 11.84 0.02
CA LYS A 70 8.88 11.82 -0.62
C LYS A 70 8.78 11.31 -2.06
N LEU A 71 8.08 10.20 -2.29
CA LEU A 71 7.87 9.66 -3.64
C LEU A 71 7.10 10.60 -4.56
N LEU A 72 6.01 11.20 -4.06
CA LEU A 72 5.19 12.11 -4.85
C LEU A 72 5.92 13.40 -5.22
N MET A 73 6.76 13.92 -4.32
CA MET A 73 7.55 15.14 -4.54
C MET A 73 8.77 14.91 -5.42
N GLN A 74 9.49 13.80 -5.23
CA GLN A 74 10.75 13.52 -5.93
C GLN A 74 10.56 12.79 -7.25
N ARG A 75 9.47 12.01 -7.40
CA ARG A 75 9.18 11.15 -8.56
C ARG A 75 10.43 10.41 -9.08
N PRO A 76 11.09 9.62 -8.22
CA PRO A 76 12.30 8.92 -8.61
C PRO A 76 12.00 7.86 -9.68
N GLU A 77 13.01 7.56 -10.50
CA GLU A 77 12.93 6.47 -11.49
C GLU A 77 12.76 5.10 -10.81
N ASP A 78 13.39 4.90 -9.65
CA ASP A 78 13.24 3.72 -8.80
C ASP A 78 12.59 4.09 -7.45
N PRO A 79 11.25 4.07 -7.34
CA PRO A 79 10.57 4.36 -6.10
C PRO A 79 10.82 3.29 -5.02
N VAL A 80 11.05 2.03 -5.41
CA VAL A 80 11.26 0.95 -4.45
C VAL A 80 12.63 1.09 -3.79
N GLY A 81 13.68 1.34 -4.57
CA GLY A 81 15.03 1.59 -4.06
C GLY A 81 15.07 2.78 -3.10
N VAL A 82 14.43 3.90 -3.46
CA VAL A 82 14.34 5.09 -2.60
C VAL A 82 13.59 4.80 -1.30
N LEU A 83 12.50 4.01 -1.34
CA LEU A 83 11.78 3.60 -0.13
C LEU A 83 12.63 2.69 0.75
N LEU A 84 13.32 1.70 0.17
CA LEU A 84 14.19 0.79 0.91
C LEU A 84 15.29 1.57 1.63
N GLU A 85 15.93 2.52 0.96
CA GLU A 85 16.94 3.38 1.56
C GLU A 85 16.33 4.26 2.69
N PHE A 86 15.14 4.82 2.46
CA PHE A 86 14.43 5.62 3.47
C PHE A 86 14.08 4.82 4.72
N PHE A 87 13.59 3.59 4.59
CA PHE A 87 13.24 2.75 5.74
C PHE A 87 14.45 2.12 6.43
N ALA A 88 15.52 1.80 5.68
CA ALA A 88 16.71 1.15 6.24
C ALA A 88 17.65 2.14 6.96
N TYR A 89 17.83 3.34 6.40
CA TYR A 89 18.83 4.30 6.87
C TYR A 89 18.24 5.65 7.28
N GLY A 90 16.97 5.90 6.98
CA GLY A 90 16.31 7.12 7.39
C GLY A 90 16.22 7.22 8.90
N ASN A 91 16.49 8.40 9.45
CA ASN A 91 16.20 8.68 10.84
C ASN A 91 14.69 8.91 11.01
N LEU A 92 13.95 7.80 11.11
CA LEU A 92 12.49 7.81 11.22
C LEU A 92 12.01 8.59 12.44
N GLN A 93 12.79 8.64 13.52
CA GLN A 93 12.45 9.41 14.72
C GLN A 93 12.46 10.91 14.45
N VAL A 94 13.47 11.42 13.73
CA VAL A 94 13.53 12.83 13.31
C VAL A 94 12.37 13.17 12.38
N GLU A 95 12.05 12.26 11.46
CA GLU A 95 10.92 12.46 10.54
C GLU A 95 9.58 12.52 11.29
N LEU A 96 9.39 11.66 12.29
CA LEU A 96 8.22 11.65 13.18
C LEU A 96 8.13 12.90 14.05
N GLN A 97 9.25 13.36 14.63
CA GLN A 97 9.30 14.60 15.42
C GLN A 97 8.93 15.82 14.57
N SER A 98 9.46 15.90 13.33
CA SER A 98 9.15 17.01 12.42
C SER A 98 7.65 17.11 12.09
N GLN A 99 6.93 15.99 12.09
CA GLN A 99 5.47 15.97 11.92
C GLN A 99 4.75 16.43 13.19
N GLY A 100 5.24 16.03 14.36
CA GLY A 100 4.76 16.52 15.65
C GLY A 100 4.88 18.04 15.76
N ASP A 101 6.06 18.58 15.44
CA ASP A 101 6.34 20.02 15.48
C ASP A 101 5.43 20.78 14.50
N LYS A 102 5.30 20.31 13.25
CA LYS A 102 4.40 20.92 12.25
C LYS A 102 2.93 20.88 12.65
N LYS A 103 2.50 19.80 13.30
CA LYS A 103 1.13 19.67 13.80
C LYS A 103 0.88 20.66 14.94
N GLU A 104 1.81 20.77 15.88
CA GLU A 104 1.73 21.76 16.96
C GLU A 104 1.76 23.19 16.42
N GLU A 105 2.63 23.51 15.45
CA GLU A 105 2.67 24.82 14.80
C GLU A 105 1.34 25.15 14.10
N LEU A 106 0.76 24.19 13.40
CA LEU A 106 -0.55 24.35 12.76
C LEU A 106 -1.66 24.57 13.80
N GLU A 107 -1.68 23.80 14.89
CA GLU A 107 -2.64 23.95 15.97
C GLU A 107 -2.49 25.32 16.67
N ARG A 108 -1.26 25.79 16.89
CA ARG A 108 -0.98 27.13 17.42
C ARG A 108 -1.43 28.21 16.44
N PHE A 109 -1.18 28.05 15.14
CA PHE A 109 -1.63 28.98 14.10
C PHE A 109 -3.16 29.07 14.02
N LEU A 110 -3.86 27.93 14.03
CA LEU A 110 -5.32 27.87 14.04
C LEU A 110 -5.91 28.46 15.33
N SER A 111 -5.26 28.25 16.48
CA SER A 111 -5.68 28.86 17.75
C SER A 111 -5.54 30.38 17.72
N MET A 112 -4.42 30.91 17.20
CA MET A 112 -4.23 32.35 17.00
C MET A 112 -5.25 32.95 16.02
N GLN A 113 -5.60 32.23 14.95
CA GLN A 113 -6.65 32.65 14.02
C GLN A 113 -8.02 32.72 14.70
N LYS A 114 -8.35 31.72 15.53
CA LYS A 114 -9.59 31.69 16.30
C LYS A 114 -9.67 32.84 17.31
N GLU A 115 -8.59 33.14 18.02
CA GLU A 115 -8.49 34.28 18.95
C GLU A 115 -8.63 35.63 18.23
N ARG A 116 -8.13 35.74 16.99
CA ARG A 116 -8.27 36.94 16.15
C ARG A 116 -9.62 37.05 15.43
N GLY A 117 -10.55 36.11 15.66
CA GLY A 117 -11.84 36.06 14.97
C GLY A 117 -11.72 35.77 13.46
N MET A 118 -10.54 35.36 13.00
CA MET A 118 -10.24 35.00 11.62
C MET A 118 -10.50 33.51 11.43
N MET A 119 -11.76 33.06 11.51
CA MET A 119 -12.09 31.73 10.99
C MET A 119 -11.88 31.76 9.47
N PRO A 120 -11.30 30.72 8.85
CA PRO A 120 -11.37 30.57 7.41
C PRO A 120 -12.85 30.45 7.03
N VAL A 121 -13.44 31.56 6.58
CA VAL A 121 -14.73 31.56 5.91
C VAL A 121 -14.47 30.88 4.58
N TRP A 122 -14.72 29.57 4.52
CA TRP A 122 -14.80 28.89 3.24
C TRP A 122 -15.87 29.61 2.41
N PRO A 123 -15.57 30.05 1.18
CA PRO A 123 -16.61 30.52 0.28
C PRO A 123 -17.63 29.38 0.06
N PRO A 124 -18.90 29.72 -0.20
CA PRO A 124 -19.97 28.73 -0.44
C PRO A 124 -19.66 27.80 -1.62
#